data_AF-A0A1G9XP26-F1
#
_entry.id   AF-A0A1G9XP26-F1
#
_cell.length_a   1.000
_cell.length_b   1.000
_cell.length_c   1.000
_cell.angle_alpha   90.00
_cell.angle_beta   90.00
_cell.angle_gamma   90.00
#
_symmetry.space_group_name_H-M   'P 1'
#
loop_
_entity.id
_entity.type
_entity.pdbx_description
1 polymer ?
#
loop_
_entity_poly.entity_id
_entity_poly.type
_entity_poly.pdbx_seq_one_letter_code
_entity_poly.pdbx_strand_id
1 'polypeptide(L)'
;MDAPARGAGRALFDFVAYLAGKGAERESSMRVRRSLVALSAAAPLALAASGCSDSSAGQVVGTRGAFVRSVVQNPSQGNGHCHSFGPRPVDSVVNNTGVDIWLHKGANCHDPEGLPSFYLPSTQSAKTVGTVGLWRSFSTVGWPPPVPPNVNASDD
;
A
#
# COMPACT_ATOMS: atom_id res chain seq x y z
N MET A 1 11.28 -23.15 -19.08
CA MET A 1 12.22 -22.41 -19.93
C MET A 1 11.40 -21.56 -20.88
N ASP A 2 11.52 -20.24 -20.82
CA ASP A 2 11.68 -19.39 -22.00
C ASP A 2 11.85 -17.92 -21.61
N ALA A 3 12.95 -17.35 -22.09
CA ALA A 3 13.29 -15.94 -22.23
C ALA A 3 14.31 -15.89 -23.40
N PRO A 4 14.54 -14.78 -24.12
CA PRO A 4 14.17 -13.39 -23.79
C PRO A 4 13.66 -12.54 -24.97
N ALA A 5 12.89 -11.47 -24.67
CA ALA A 5 12.68 -10.36 -25.61
C ALA A 5 13.74 -9.27 -25.38
N ARG A 6 14.89 -9.37 -26.08
CA ARG A 6 15.88 -8.30 -26.23
C ARG A 6 15.61 -7.56 -27.54
N GLY A 7 15.08 -6.33 -27.49
CA GLY A 7 14.84 -5.56 -28.72
C GLY A 7 14.76 -4.04 -28.59
N ALA A 8 14.49 -3.48 -27.41
CA ALA A 8 14.20 -2.04 -27.29
C ALA A 8 15.42 -1.13 -27.02
N GLY A 9 16.57 -1.70 -26.63
CA GLY A 9 17.71 -0.91 -26.14
C GLY A 9 18.57 -0.24 -27.22
N ARG A 10 18.59 -0.75 -28.45
CA ARG A 10 19.48 -0.23 -29.50
C ARG A 10 18.95 1.04 -30.17
N ALA A 11 17.64 1.13 -30.40
CA ALA A 11 17.03 2.30 -31.03
C ALA A 11 17.14 3.58 -30.18
N LEU A 12 17.16 3.43 -28.85
CA LEU A 12 17.31 4.56 -27.93
C LEU A 12 18.73 5.16 -27.95
N PHE A 13 19.75 4.31 -28.12
CA PHE A 13 21.15 4.76 -28.14
C PHE A 13 21.50 5.53 -29.42
N ASP A 14 21.01 5.08 -30.57
CA ASP A 14 21.29 5.76 -31.86
C ASP A 14 20.62 7.15 -31.93
N PHE A 15 19.44 7.31 -31.30
CA PHE A 15 18.76 8.60 -31.24
C PHE A 15 19.49 9.60 -30.31
N VAL A 16 20.06 9.13 -29.21
CA VAL A 16 20.87 9.95 -28.29
C VAL A 16 22.19 10.37 -28.94
N ALA A 17 22.84 9.49 -29.71
CA ALA A 17 24.05 9.83 -30.45
C ALA A 17 23.79 10.86 -31.57
N TYR A 18 22.65 10.79 -32.25
CA TYR A 18 22.27 11.75 -33.29
C TYR A 18 22.04 13.17 -32.73
N LEU A 19 21.50 13.29 -31.52
CA LEU A 19 21.30 14.58 -30.86
C LEU A 19 22.60 15.17 -30.28
N ALA A 20 23.59 14.34 -29.94
CA ALA A 20 24.87 14.80 -29.42
C ALA A 20 25.80 15.41 -30.49
N GLY A 21 25.61 15.09 -31.78
CA GLY A 21 26.50 15.50 -32.86
C GLY A 21 26.23 16.89 -33.49
N LYS A 22 25.11 17.55 -33.18
CA LYS A 22 24.66 18.76 -33.91
C LYS A 22 24.86 20.10 -33.19
N GLY A 23 25.81 20.19 -32.27
CA GLY A 23 25.93 21.35 -31.37
C GLY A 23 27.21 22.19 -31.46
N ALA A 24 28.07 22.02 -32.46
CA ALA A 24 29.34 22.73 -32.55
C ALA A 24 29.44 23.62 -33.79
N GLU A 25 28.81 24.81 -33.76
CA GLU A 25 29.38 25.97 -34.42
C GLU A 25 28.76 27.29 -33.93
N ARG A 26 29.65 28.28 -33.74
CA ARG A 26 29.44 29.74 -33.68
C ARG A 26 28.85 30.35 -32.40
N GLU A 27 29.79 30.72 -31.53
CA GLU A 27 30.12 32.12 -31.22
C GLU A 27 29.06 33.19 -31.58
N SER A 28 28.34 33.66 -30.57
CA SER A 28 28.22 35.08 -30.21
C SER A 28 27.06 35.26 -29.20
N SER A 29 27.12 36.33 -28.42
CA SER A 29 26.11 36.80 -27.46
C SER A 29 26.05 36.10 -26.10
N MET A 30 27.09 36.35 -25.31
CA MET A 30 27.07 36.30 -23.85
C MET A 30 26.18 37.44 -23.31
N ARG A 31 24.85 37.27 -23.32
CA ARG A 31 23.92 38.05 -22.45
C ARG A 31 22.51 37.47 -22.35
N VAL A 32 22.17 36.45 -23.15
CA VAL A 32 20.86 35.76 -23.14
C VAL A 32 21.01 34.31 -22.66
N ARG A 33 21.97 34.03 -21.77
CA ARG A 33 22.27 32.65 -21.31
C ARG A 33 21.96 32.37 -19.84
N ARG A 34 21.39 33.33 -19.10
CA ARG A 34 21.04 33.12 -17.69
C ARG A 34 19.61 32.61 -17.49
N SER A 35 18.71 32.86 -18.43
CA SER A 35 17.29 32.51 -18.28
C SER A 35 16.91 31.10 -18.76
N LEU A 36 17.77 30.42 -19.53
CA LEU A 36 17.45 29.10 -20.09
C LEU A 36 18.01 27.91 -19.31
N VAL A 37 18.88 28.13 -18.31
CA VAL A 37 19.40 27.05 -17.46
C VAL A 37 18.40 26.65 -16.37
N ALA A 38 17.49 27.57 -15.99
CA ALA A 38 16.51 27.31 -14.94
C ALA A 38 15.37 26.36 -15.39
N LEU A 39 15.12 26.20 -16.69
CA LEU A 39 13.99 25.43 -17.21
C LEU A 39 14.31 23.96 -17.52
N SER A 40 15.59 23.57 -17.66
CA SER A 40 15.97 22.21 -18.05
C SER A 40 16.20 21.24 -16.89
N ALA A 41 16.18 21.71 -15.64
CA ALA A 41 16.39 20.89 -14.44
C ALA A 41 15.10 20.35 -13.80
N ALA A 42 13.92 20.77 -14.28
CA ALA A 42 12.63 20.38 -13.68
C ALA A 42 12.03 19.09 -14.26
N ALA A 43 12.47 18.66 -15.45
CA ALA A 43 11.87 17.52 -16.15
C ALA A 43 12.13 16.12 -15.52
N PRO A 44 13.31 15.79 -14.94
CA PRO A 44 13.57 14.41 -14.49
C PRO A 44 13.03 14.10 -13.09
N LEU A 45 12.68 15.10 -12.27
CA LEU A 45 12.21 14.89 -10.89
C LEU A 45 10.74 14.44 -10.79
N ALA A 46 9.95 14.61 -11.85
CA ALA A 46 8.51 14.28 -11.85
C ALA A 46 8.21 12.77 -12.00
N LEU A 47 9.17 11.96 -12.46
CA LEU A 47 8.97 10.53 -12.72
C LEU A 47 9.23 9.62 -11.50
N ALA A 48 9.76 10.16 -10.40
CA ALA A 48 10.05 9.38 -9.18
C ALA A 48 8.86 9.31 -8.19
N ALA A 49 7.79 10.09 -8.40
CA ALA A 49 6.72 10.23 -7.41
C ALA A 49 5.52 9.28 -7.61
N SER A 50 5.43 8.53 -8.71
CA SER A 50 4.26 7.69 -9.02
C SER A 50 4.37 6.23 -8.58
N GLY A 51 5.25 5.91 -7.61
CA GLY A 51 5.58 4.53 -7.23
C GLY A 51 4.93 4.00 -5.94
N CYS A 52 4.20 4.83 -5.18
CA CYS A 52 3.55 4.35 -3.94
C CYS A 52 2.33 3.50 -4.29
N SER A 53 2.52 2.18 -4.37
CA SER A 53 1.42 1.21 -4.40
C SER A 53 0.68 1.26 -3.06
N ASP A 54 -0.65 1.26 -3.08
CA ASP A 54 -1.54 1.27 -1.89
C ASP A 54 -1.51 -0.04 -1.06
N SER A 55 -0.37 -0.73 -1.04
CA SER A 55 -0.14 -1.95 -0.26
C SER A 55 0.46 -1.61 1.10
N SER A 56 0.05 -2.31 2.15
CA SER A 56 0.54 -2.08 3.53
C SER A 56 1.99 -2.52 3.77
N ALA A 57 2.60 -3.16 2.76
CA ALA A 57 3.83 -3.95 2.87
C ALA A 57 3.77 -5.04 3.96
N GLY A 58 4.50 -6.14 3.78
CA GLY A 58 4.58 -7.21 4.76
C GLY A 58 3.41 -8.19 4.71
N GLN A 59 3.06 -8.80 5.86
CA GLN A 59 2.07 -9.89 5.89
C GLN A 59 1.23 -9.93 7.16
N VAL A 60 -0.02 -10.35 7.03
CA VAL A 60 -0.88 -10.72 8.16
C VAL A 60 -1.00 -12.24 8.19
N VAL A 61 -0.70 -12.85 9.34
CA VAL A 61 -0.71 -14.30 9.52
C VAL A 61 -1.78 -14.68 10.53
N GLY A 62 -2.78 -15.44 10.10
CA GLY A 62 -3.78 -16.05 10.96
C GLY A 62 -3.47 -17.52 11.21
N THR A 63 -3.61 -18.00 12.44
CA THR A 63 -3.45 -19.41 12.80
C THR A 63 -4.59 -19.91 13.68
N ARG A 64 -4.84 -21.22 13.64
CA ARG A 64 -5.67 -21.93 14.61
C ARG A 64 -5.16 -23.34 14.82
N GLY A 65 -4.70 -23.61 16.05
CA GLY A 65 -3.99 -24.84 16.39
C GLY A 65 -2.81 -25.13 15.44
N ALA A 66 -2.55 -26.41 15.19
CA ALA A 66 -1.43 -26.85 14.34
C ALA A 66 -1.75 -26.90 12.83
N PHE A 67 -3.04 -26.85 12.44
CA PHE A 67 -3.48 -27.23 11.09
C PHE A 67 -4.07 -26.09 10.26
N VAL A 68 -4.46 -24.99 10.89
CA VAL A 68 -5.01 -23.83 10.16
C VAL A 68 -3.95 -22.74 10.17
N ARG A 69 -3.50 -22.36 8.98
CA ARG A 69 -2.63 -21.21 8.75
C ARG A 69 -3.07 -20.48 7.51
N SER A 70 -3.24 -19.18 7.64
CA SER A 70 -3.60 -18.26 6.56
C SER A 70 -2.60 -17.13 6.53
N VAL A 71 -2.13 -16.78 5.35
CA VAL A 71 -1.14 -15.71 5.16
C VAL A 71 -1.66 -14.79 4.07
N VAL A 72 -1.90 -13.55 4.42
CA VAL A 72 -2.25 -12.49 3.48
C VAL A 72 -1.02 -11.62 3.27
N GLN A 73 -0.47 -11.67 2.06
CA GLN A 73 0.73 -10.91 1.66
C GLN A 73 0.32 -9.55 1.11
N ASN A 74 1.04 -8.51 1.54
CA ASN A 74 0.89 -7.13 1.08
C ASN A 74 -0.57 -6.68 0.94
N PRO A 75 -1.39 -6.79 2.01
CA PRO A 75 -2.81 -6.48 1.90
C PRO A 75 -3.02 -5.07 1.35
N SER A 76 -3.99 -4.95 0.43
CA SER A 76 -4.40 -3.67 -0.14
C SER A 76 -5.04 -2.80 0.94
N GLN A 77 -4.64 -1.54 1.01
CA GLN A 77 -5.14 -0.54 1.95
C GLN A 77 -6.30 0.30 1.39
N GLY A 78 -6.48 0.28 0.06
CA GLY A 78 -7.45 1.13 -0.63
C GLY A 78 -8.87 0.97 -0.05
N ASN A 79 -9.48 2.08 0.36
CA ASN A 79 -10.86 2.16 0.86
C ASN A 79 -11.22 1.18 1.98
N GLY A 80 -10.27 0.83 2.86
CA GLY A 80 -10.54 -0.11 3.96
C GLY A 80 -10.87 -1.52 3.47
N HIS A 81 -10.26 -1.94 2.35
CA HIS A 81 -10.53 -3.23 1.71
C HIS A 81 -10.51 -4.39 2.70
N CYS A 82 -11.49 -5.28 2.58
CA CYS A 82 -11.64 -6.41 3.47
C CYS A 82 -10.86 -7.63 2.99
N HIS A 83 -10.10 -8.23 3.89
CA HIS A 83 -9.31 -9.43 3.65
C HIS A 83 -9.84 -10.60 4.46
N SER A 84 -10.01 -11.75 3.83
CA SER A 84 -10.46 -12.97 4.50
C SER A 84 -9.29 -13.84 4.93
N PHE A 85 -9.37 -14.45 6.11
CA PHE A 85 -8.43 -15.52 6.52
C PHE A 85 -8.71 -16.85 5.82
N GLY A 86 -9.70 -16.92 4.94
CA GLY A 86 -10.11 -18.11 4.21
C GLY A 86 -11.35 -18.78 4.82
N PRO A 87 -11.68 -20.02 4.42
CA PRO A 87 -12.93 -20.67 4.82
C PRO A 87 -12.98 -21.05 6.31
N ARG A 88 -11.82 -21.13 6.97
CA ARG A 88 -11.69 -21.52 8.38
C ARG A 88 -11.26 -20.32 9.22
N PRO A 89 -12.00 -19.99 10.29
CA PRO A 89 -11.64 -18.87 11.15
C PRO A 89 -10.39 -19.20 12.00
N VAL A 90 -9.69 -18.15 12.42
CA VAL A 90 -8.41 -18.20 13.14
C VAL A 90 -8.55 -17.71 14.59
N ASP A 91 -7.74 -18.24 15.51
CA ASP A 91 -7.73 -17.89 16.95
C ASP A 91 -6.53 -17.01 17.34
N SER A 92 -5.52 -16.91 16.48
CA SER A 92 -4.34 -16.09 16.66
C SER A 92 -4.04 -15.36 15.37
N VAL A 93 -3.76 -14.06 15.46
CA VAL A 93 -3.38 -13.22 14.32
C VAL A 93 -2.11 -12.47 14.66
N VAL A 94 -1.15 -12.45 13.73
CA VAL A 94 0.07 -11.65 13.80
C VAL A 94 0.06 -10.65 12.65
N ASN A 95 0.10 -9.36 12.97
CA ASN A 95 0.18 -8.29 12.00
C ASN A 95 1.66 -7.92 11.81
N ASN A 96 2.30 -8.41 10.74
CA ASN A 96 3.65 -8.01 10.35
C ASN A 96 3.63 -7.01 9.20
N THR A 97 2.62 -6.13 9.17
CA THR A 97 2.54 -5.04 8.20
C THR A 97 2.96 -3.71 8.84
N GLY A 98 3.16 -2.68 8.02
CA GLY A 98 3.45 -1.33 8.47
C GLY A 98 2.23 -0.52 8.91
N VAL A 99 1.03 -1.14 8.94
CA VAL A 99 -0.23 -0.45 9.25
C VAL A 99 -1.05 -1.23 10.27
N ASP A 100 -1.96 -0.52 10.93
CA ASP A 100 -2.85 -1.14 11.89
C ASP A 100 -4.06 -1.76 11.17
N ILE A 101 -4.68 -2.76 11.81
CA ILE A 101 -5.82 -3.47 11.24
C ILE A 101 -6.96 -3.61 12.25
N TRP A 102 -8.19 -3.67 11.76
CA TRP A 102 -9.36 -4.13 12.51
C TRP A 102 -9.58 -5.61 12.22
N LEU A 103 -9.62 -6.43 13.26
CA LEU A 103 -10.00 -7.84 13.19
C LEU A 103 -11.50 -7.96 13.36
N HIS A 104 -12.14 -8.74 12.48
CA HIS A 104 -13.57 -8.97 12.45
C HIS A 104 -13.89 -10.44 12.73
N LYS A 105 -14.93 -10.66 13.52
CA LYS A 105 -15.50 -11.98 13.83
C LYS A 105 -16.38 -12.49 12.71
N GLY A 106 -17.03 -11.60 11.98
CA GLY A 106 -17.82 -11.96 10.81
C GLY A 106 -16.99 -12.03 9.53
N ALA A 107 -17.60 -12.58 8.47
CA ALA A 107 -16.99 -12.59 7.15
C ALA A 107 -17.15 -11.22 6.47
N ASN A 108 -16.29 -10.92 5.50
CA ASN A 108 -16.36 -9.68 4.71
C ASN A 108 -16.37 -8.40 5.57
N CYS A 109 -15.71 -8.43 6.73
CA CYS A 109 -15.56 -7.29 7.63
C CYS A 109 -16.89 -6.74 8.15
N HIS A 110 -17.92 -7.59 8.16
CA HIS A 110 -19.20 -7.30 8.76
C HIS A 110 -19.36 -8.14 10.03
N ASP A 111 -19.27 -7.49 11.17
CA ASP A 111 -19.40 -8.18 12.45
C ASP A 111 -20.87 -8.46 12.80
N PRO A 112 -21.20 -9.69 13.21
CA PRO A 112 -22.52 -10.00 13.73
C PRO A 112 -22.77 -9.28 15.07
N GLU A 113 -24.04 -9.07 15.40
CA GLU A 113 -24.43 -8.38 16.64
C GLU A 113 -23.82 -9.03 17.89
N GLY A 114 -23.32 -8.19 18.80
CA GLY A 114 -22.70 -8.63 20.05
C GLY A 114 -21.27 -9.16 19.93
N LEU A 115 -20.67 -9.14 18.73
CA LEU A 115 -19.29 -9.58 18.49
C LEU A 115 -18.44 -8.43 17.95
N PRO A 116 -17.87 -7.57 18.82
CA PRO A 116 -17.16 -6.37 18.38
C PRO A 116 -15.86 -6.71 17.64
N SER A 117 -15.50 -5.83 16.71
CA SER A 117 -14.18 -5.79 16.08
C SER A 117 -13.08 -5.51 17.10
N PHE A 118 -11.86 -5.95 16.79
CA PHE A 118 -10.70 -5.72 17.65
C PHE A 118 -9.58 -5.02 16.88
N TYR A 119 -9.07 -3.94 17.46
CA TYR A 119 -7.95 -3.19 16.88
C TYR A 119 -6.64 -3.92 17.15
N LEU A 120 -5.90 -4.23 16.09
CA LEU A 120 -4.58 -4.85 16.16
C LEU A 120 -3.53 -3.92 15.52
N PRO A 121 -2.66 -3.30 16.32
CA PRO A 121 -1.61 -2.44 15.80
C PRO A 121 -0.63 -3.18 14.87
N SER A 122 0.08 -2.41 14.07
CA SER A 122 1.24 -2.86 13.30
C SER A 122 2.26 -3.57 14.19
N THR A 123 2.89 -4.61 13.65
CA THR A 123 3.91 -5.46 14.32
C THR A 123 3.44 -6.22 15.58
N GLN A 124 2.15 -6.18 15.91
CA GLN A 124 1.60 -6.84 17.10
C GLN A 124 0.86 -8.13 16.77
N SER A 125 0.48 -8.87 17.82
CA SER A 125 -0.32 -10.08 17.70
C SER A 125 -1.51 -10.07 18.67
N ALA A 126 -2.59 -10.70 18.26
CA ALA A 126 -3.78 -10.91 19.08
C ALA A 126 -4.16 -12.38 19.12
N LYS A 127 -4.64 -12.83 20.28
CA LYS A 127 -5.27 -14.13 20.44
C LYS A 127 -6.71 -13.93 20.90
N THR A 128 -7.58 -14.87 20.56
CA THR A 128 -9.00 -14.80 20.96
C THR A 128 -9.22 -15.15 22.43
N VAL A 129 -8.19 -15.47 23.19
CA VAL A 129 -8.29 -15.76 24.63
C VAL A 129 -8.89 -14.54 25.33
N GLY A 130 -10.08 -14.70 25.92
CA GLY A 130 -10.81 -13.60 26.55
C GLY A 130 -11.69 -12.76 25.62
N THR A 131 -11.77 -13.08 24.33
CA THR A 131 -12.72 -12.48 23.38
C THR A 131 -13.72 -13.53 22.88
N VAL A 132 -14.98 -13.15 22.69
CA VAL A 132 -15.99 -14.08 22.18
C VAL A 132 -15.79 -14.30 20.68
N GLY A 133 -15.77 -15.56 20.24
CA GLY A 133 -15.70 -15.91 18.80
C GLY A 133 -14.29 -15.91 18.20
N LEU A 134 -14.19 -16.37 16.95
CA LEU A 134 -12.95 -16.48 16.18
C LEU A 134 -12.85 -15.40 15.10
N TRP A 135 -11.65 -15.03 14.68
CA TRP A 135 -11.44 -14.05 13.62
C TRP A 135 -11.68 -14.67 12.24
N ARG A 136 -12.39 -13.97 11.37
CA ARG A 136 -12.73 -14.43 10.01
C ARG A 136 -12.15 -13.54 8.92
N SER A 137 -12.11 -12.24 9.17
CA SER A 137 -11.56 -11.26 8.24
C SER A 137 -10.88 -10.11 8.98
N PHE A 138 -10.17 -9.27 8.24
CA PHE A 138 -9.61 -8.03 8.75
C PHE A 138 -9.66 -6.92 7.69
N SER A 139 -9.65 -5.66 8.14
CA SER A 139 -9.54 -4.47 7.29
C SER A 139 -8.41 -3.58 7.79
N THR A 140 -7.83 -2.75 6.93
CA THR A 140 -6.78 -1.79 7.33
C THR A 140 -7.40 -0.57 7.99
N VAL A 141 -6.74 -0.07 9.05
CA VAL A 141 -7.11 1.17 9.73
C VAL A 141 -6.70 2.35 8.86
N GLY A 142 -7.60 3.32 8.68
CA GLY A 142 -7.47 4.38 7.67
C GLY A 142 -8.78 4.71 6.97
N TRP A 143 -9.83 3.93 7.25
CA TRP A 143 -11.21 4.33 7.03
C TRP A 143 -11.71 5.12 8.26
N PRO A 144 -12.29 6.33 8.10
CA PRO A 144 -13.05 6.94 9.18
C PRO A 144 -14.22 6.00 9.54
N PRO A 145 -14.60 5.85 10.82
CA PRO A 145 -15.73 5.01 11.18
C PRO A 145 -17.01 5.50 10.46
N PRO A 146 -17.95 4.62 10.11
CA PRO A 146 -19.26 5.01 9.58
C PRO A 146 -20.18 5.58 10.67
N VAL A 147 -19.68 5.75 11.89
CA VAL A 147 -20.39 6.43 12.97
C VAL A 147 -19.79 7.82 13.13
N PRO A 148 -20.58 8.89 12.91
CA PRO A 148 -20.20 10.22 13.35
C PRO A 148 -19.85 10.17 14.86
N PRO A 149 -18.85 10.93 15.33
CA PRO A 149 -18.77 11.22 16.76
C PRO A 149 -20.12 11.79 17.18
N ASN A 150 -20.60 11.39 18.36
CA ASN A 150 -21.92 11.78 18.82
C ASN A 150 -22.14 13.28 18.62
N VAL A 151 -23.34 13.66 18.17
CA VAL A 151 -23.78 15.05 18.05
C VAL A 151 -24.38 15.55 19.37
N ASN A 152 -23.98 14.97 20.50
CA ASN A 152 -24.51 15.32 21.82
C ASN A 152 -23.47 16.01 22.72
N ALA A 153 -22.38 16.53 22.15
CA ALA A 153 -21.52 17.48 22.83
C ALA A 153 -21.89 18.92 22.46
N SER A 154 -23.14 19.32 22.70
CA SER A 154 -23.59 20.72 22.74
C SER A 154 -24.88 20.79 23.57
N ASP A 155 -24.91 21.76 24.47
CA ASP A 155 -25.98 22.18 25.40
C ASP A 155 -26.00 21.53 26.80
N ASP A 156 -25.03 21.96 27.63
CA ASP A 156 -25.32 22.55 28.96
C ASP A 156 -24.33 23.70 29.21
#